data_AF-A0A1A9I2I1-F1
#
_entry.id   AF-A0A1A9I2I1-F1
#
_cell.length_a   1.000
_cell.length_b   1.000
_cell.length_c   1.000
_cell.angle_alpha   90.00
_cell.angle_beta   90.00
_cell.angle_gamma   90.00
#
_symmetry.space_group_name_H-M   'P 1'
#
loop_
_entity.id
_entity.type
_entity.pdbx_description
1 polymer ?
#
loop_
_entity_poly.entity_id
_entity_poly.type
_entity_poly.pdbx_seq_one_letter_code
_entity_poly.pdbx_strand_id
1 'polypeptide(L)'
;MFVFATLFLYAAGTGSDTADKKSSPREALLYLNSLTGLQQSKWWPNVEPSLLIENLKTFTTQPFAFYEGRATNFCAYSSITYIPLTYDPMGFAKFMIALYKNGQASMGKEQFRPSKPVRQEAGLLRYKGSLDINAAGQMWFLTLADHFKGYLNFFNRRFRKGGENTFWASTNYAKFNRMLRRLFPGTIKTRGSDLFKPSIRHLPEYLEKQLQKGLVFLYLNNKKLYKKTHRRSMISTPTHYVLLTSIHTLQDGNIEFVYWDYGMKTLQQLPPGFLDNIIYGVTVWQNKTE
;
A
#
# COMPACT_ATOMS: atom_id res chain seq x y z
N MET A 1 19.38 4.64 -39.39
CA MET A 1 18.75 3.58 -38.57
C MET A 1 17.88 4.27 -37.53
N PHE A 2 16.59 4.48 -37.86
CA PHE A 2 15.64 5.19 -37.00
C PHE A 2 15.05 4.19 -35.99
N VAL A 3 15.23 4.46 -34.70
CA VAL A 3 14.56 3.71 -33.62
C VAL A 3 13.19 4.36 -33.41
N PHE A 4 12.14 3.72 -33.90
CA PHE A 4 10.77 4.05 -33.54
C PHE A 4 10.52 3.59 -32.09
N ALA A 5 10.46 4.55 -31.16
CA ALA A 5 9.90 4.31 -29.84
C ALA A 5 8.37 4.28 -29.98
N THR A 6 7.79 3.10 -30.11
CA THR A 6 6.34 2.90 -30.06
C THR A 6 5.88 3.11 -28.61
N LEU A 7 5.39 4.30 -28.30
CA LEU A 7 4.61 4.54 -27.09
C LEU A 7 3.29 3.75 -27.23
N PHE A 8 3.23 2.56 -26.65
CA PHE A 8 1.95 1.94 -26.38
C PHE A 8 1.26 2.69 -25.23
N LEU A 9 0.37 3.61 -25.61
CA LEU A 9 -0.72 4.07 -24.75
C LEU A 9 -1.63 2.87 -24.47
N TYR A 10 -1.27 2.05 -23.49
CA TYR A 10 -2.21 1.09 -22.93
C TYR A 10 -3.27 1.89 -22.17
N ALA A 11 -4.46 1.97 -22.76
CA ALA A 11 -5.67 2.32 -22.04
C ALA A 11 -5.71 1.46 -20.78
N ALA A 12 -5.75 2.11 -19.62
CA ALA A 12 -5.92 1.44 -18.35
C ALA A 12 -7.18 0.56 -18.47
N GLY A 13 -7.01 -0.76 -18.35
CA GLY A 13 -8.13 -1.69 -18.29
C GLY A 13 -9.12 -1.20 -17.26
N THR A 14 -10.25 -0.68 -17.72
CA THR A 14 -11.39 -0.28 -16.92
C THR A 14 -12.09 -1.57 -16.48
N GLY A 15 -11.48 -2.29 -15.56
CA GLY A 15 -12.29 -3.10 -14.65
C GLY A 15 -13.23 -2.11 -13.99
N SER A 16 -14.52 -2.16 -14.36
CA SER A 16 -15.52 -1.24 -13.84
C SER A 16 -15.65 -1.48 -12.35
N ASP A 17 -14.89 -0.73 -11.58
CA ASP A 17 -15.02 -0.63 -10.14
C ASP A 17 -16.33 0.13 -9.88
N THR A 18 -17.45 -0.58 -10.01
CA THR A 18 -18.83 -0.10 -9.82
C THR A 18 -19.16 0.14 -8.34
N ALA A 19 -18.15 0.12 -7.48
CA ALA A 19 -18.30 0.35 -6.06
C ALA A 19 -18.51 1.84 -5.78
N ASP A 20 -19.55 2.13 -5.00
CA ASP A 20 -19.91 3.50 -4.64
C ASP A 20 -18.77 4.20 -3.90
N LYS A 21 -18.31 5.31 -4.48
CA LYS A 21 -17.32 6.17 -3.86
C LYS A 21 -18.03 7.08 -2.87
N LYS A 22 -17.56 7.08 -1.62
CA LYS A 22 -18.09 7.92 -0.54
C LYS A 22 -17.74 9.40 -0.70
N SER A 23 -16.63 9.71 -1.36
CA SER A 23 -16.29 11.07 -1.75
C SER A 23 -15.46 11.09 -3.03
N SER A 24 -15.39 12.25 -3.66
CA SER A 24 -14.66 12.48 -4.90
C SER A 24 -13.31 13.17 -4.67
N PRO A 25 -12.35 12.99 -5.59
CA PRO A 25 -11.11 13.78 -5.59
C PRO A 25 -11.35 15.29 -5.58
N ARG A 26 -12.41 15.77 -6.26
CA ARG A 26 -12.76 17.19 -6.30
C ARG A 26 -13.11 17.75 -4.92
N GLU A 27 -13.94 17.04 -4.16
CA GLU A 27 -14.31 17.45 -2.80
C GLU A 27 -13.11 17.49 -1.86
N ALA A 28 -12.23 16.49 -1.97
CA ALA A 28 -10.97 16.45 -1.22
C ALA A 28 -10.06 17.63 -1.56
N LEU A 29 -9.90 17.96 -2.86
CA LEU A 29 -9.10 19.12 -3.29
C LEU A 29 -9.69 20.45 -2.82
N LEU A 30 -11.02 20.62 -2.87
CA LEU A 30 -11.68 21.81 -2.35
C LEU A 30 -11.41 21.99 -0.85
N TYR A 31 -11.55 20.90 -0.08
CA TYR A 31 -11.20 20.90 1.34
C TYR A 31 -9.73 21.25 1.58
N LEU A 32 -8.79 20.66 0.84
CA LEU A 32 -7.36 20.94 1.01
C LEU A 32 -7.01 22.38 0.60
N ASN A 33 -7.67 22.94 -0.42
CA ASN A 33 -7.49 24.31 -0.86
C ASN A 33 -8.08 25.33 0.12
N SER A 34 -9.11 24.97 0.90
CA SER A 34 -9.68 25.85 1.92
C SER A 34 -8.81 25.95 3.18
N LEU A 35 -7.77 25.13 3.32
CA LEU A 35 -6.84 25.16 4.46
C LEU A 35 -5.79 26.26 4.26
N THR A 36 -6.15 27.51 4.53
CA THR A 36 -5.21 28.63 4.52
C THR A 36 -4.43 28.70 5.83
N GLY A 37 -3.11 28.88 5.76
CA GLY A 37 -2.27 29.19 6.93
C GLY A 37 -2.08 28.05 7.93
N LEU A 38 -2.00 26.80 7.47
CA LEU A 38 -1.70 25.65 8.33
C LEU A 38 -0.34 25.85 9.02
N GLN A 39 -0.37 26.02 10.35
CA GLN A 39 0.82 26.24 11.16
C GLN A 39 1.61 24.94 11.35
N GLN A 40 2.91 25.08 11.63
CA GLN A 40 3.77 23.96 12.00
C GLN A 40 3.18 23.20 13.19
N SER A 41 3.02 21.89 13.04
CA SER A 41 2.48 21.07 14.11
C SER A 41 3.49 20.89 15.25
N LYS A 42 3.05 21.16 16.48
CA LYS A 42 3.80 20.78 17.71
C LYS A 42 3.95 19.27 17.88
N TRP A 43 3.05 18.50 17.25
CA TRP A 43 3.06 17.05 17.34
C TRP A 43 4.01 16.45 16.32
N TRP A 44 4.08 17.02 15.12
CA TRP A 44 4.89 16.57 13.99
C TRP A 44 5.90 17.65 13.59
N PRO A 45 6.94 17.88 14.40
CA PRO A 45 7.82 19.04 14.25
C PRO A 45 8.62 19.04 12.94
N ASN A 46 8.81 17.87 12.33
CA ASN A 46 9.61 17.71 11.10
C ASN A 46 8.76 17.52 9.84
N VAL A 47 7.43 17.59 9.96
CA VAL A 47 6.50 17.53 8.82
C VAL A 47 6.10 18.96 8.46
N GLU A 48 6.66 19.47 7.37
CA GLU A 48 6.37 20.81 6.87
C GLU A 48 4.91 20.90 6.36
N PRO A 49 4.13 21.92 6.77
CA PRO A 49 2.72 22.05 6.38
C PRO A 49 2.50 22.14 4.86
N SER A 50 3.37 22.86 4.15
CA SER A 50 3.32 23.04 2.70
C SER A 50 3.44 21.69 1.98
N LEU A 51 4.49 20.92 2.30
CA LEU A 51 4.75 19.59 1.75
C LEU A 51 3.63 18.61 2.12
N LEU A 52 3.11 18.67 3.35
CA LEU A 52 1.96 17.85 3.76
C LEU A 52 0.77 18.08 2.82
N ILE A 53 0.39 19.34 2.61
CA ILE A 53 -0.77 19.70 1.77
C ILE A 53 -0.52 19.33 0.30
N GLU A 54 0.68 19.60 -0.22
CA GLU A 54 1.05 19.25 -1.58
C GLU A 54 0.98 17.72 -1.80
N ASN A 55 1.58 16.94 -0.90
CA ASN A 55 1.53 15.48 -0.96
C ASN A 55 0.08 14.97 -0.95
N LEU A 56 -0.78 15.49 -0.06
CA LEU A 56 -2.19 15.08 0.01
C LEU A 56 -2.96 15.42 -1.27
N LYS A 57 -2.68 16.57 -1.89
CA LYS A 57 -3.27 16.93 -3.20
C LYS A 57 -2.81 15.96 -4.29
N THR A 58 -1.52 15.63 -4.32
CA THR A 58 -0.96 14.64 -5.26
C THR A 58 -1.62 13.28 -5.09
N PHE A 59 -1.80 12.78 -3.88
CA PHE A 59 -2.43 11.46 -3.67
C PHE A 59 -3.91 11.44 -4.00
N THR A 60 -4.57 12.58 -3.85
CA THR A 60 -5.98 12.75 -4.22
C THR A 60 -6.18 12.61 -5.73
N THR A 61 -5.25 13.11 -6.54
CA THR A 61 -5.36 13.06 -8.01
C THR A 61 -4.62 11.88 -8.62
N GLN A 62 -3.60 11.35 -7.94
CA GLN A 62 -2.73 10.28 -8.39
C GLN A 62 -2.52 9.25 -7.27
N PRO A 63 -3.51 8.36 -6.98
CA PRO A 63 -3.38 7.38 -5.91
C PRO A 63 -2.14 6.47 -6.03
N PHE A 64 -1.73 6.17 -7.26
CA PHE A 64 -0.54 5.35 -7.52
C PHE A 64 0.79 6.07 -7.27
N ALA A 65 0.80 7.40 -7.08
CA ALA A 65 1.98 8.15 -6.69
C ALA A 65 2.38 7.93 -5.21
N PHE A 66 1.55 7.20 -4.44
CA PHE A 66 1.82 6.90 -3.05
C PHE A 66 3.02 5.94 -2.90
N TYR A 67 4.20 6.49 -2.63
CA TYR A 67 5.46 5.75 -2.65
C TYR A 67 5.96 5.42 -1.25
N GLU A 68 6.26 4.14 -1.01
CA GLU A 68 6.62 3.59 0.30
C GLU A 68 8.10 3.64 0.69
N GLY A 69 8.97 4.08 -0.22
CA GLY A 69 10.40 4.15 0.04
C GLY A 69 11.19 2.92 -0.42
N ARG A 70 12.40 3.13 -0.94
CA ARG A 70 13.34 2.03 -1.24
C ARG A 70 13.77 1.34 0.05
N ALA A 71 13.77 0.01 0.04
CA ALA A 71 14.26 -0.85 1.12
C ALA A 71 13.54 -0.70 2.47
N THR A 72 12.34 -0.11 2.48
CA THR A 72 11.45 -0.10 3.65
C THR A 72 10.58 -1.36 3.65
N ASN A 73 9.96 -1.67 4.80
CA ASN A 73 8.95 -2.71 4.93
C ASN A 73 7.52 -2.13 4.87
N PHE A 74 7.31 -1.07 4.07
CA PHE A 74 6.05 -0.32 4.02
C PHE A 74 5.07 -0.70 2.90
N CYS A 75 5.43 -1.65 2.03
CA CYS A 75 4.59 -2.13 0.91
C CYS A 75 3.15 -2.48 1.28
N ALA A 76 2.96 -3.14 2.43
CA ALA A 76 1.64 -3.47 2.96
C ALA A 76 0.79 -2.22 3.23
N TYR A 77 1.39 -1.20 3.84
CA TYR A 77 0.71 0.04 4.19
C TYR A 77 0.40 0.86 2.93
N SER A 78 1.32 0.87 1.97
CA SER A 78 1.13 1.50 0.67
C SER A 78 -0.05 0.88 -0.09
N SER A 79 -0.03 -0.45 -0.22
CA SER A 79 -1.10 -1.24 -0.85
C SER A 79 -2.48 -0.90 -0.29
N ILE A 80 -2.66 -0.97 1.04
CA ILE A 80 -3.99 -0.69 1.63
C ILE A 80 -4.43 0.77 1.49
N THR A 81 -3.50 1.71 1.30
CA THR A 81 -3.81 3.14 1.19
C THR A 81 -4.48 3.47 -0.14
N TYR A 82 -4.38 2.59 -1.14
CA TYR A 82 -5.14 2.72 -2.37
C TYR A 82 -6.66 2.81 -2.13
N ILE A 83 -7.18 2.12 -1.12
CA ILE A 83 -8.62 2.12 -0.77
C ILE A 83 -9.10 3.54 -0.41
N PRO A 84 -8.61 4.18 0.66
CA PRO A 84 -9.13 5.48 1.06
C PRO A 84 -8.81 6.57 0.02
N LEU A 85 -7.74 6.46 -0.76
CA LEU A 85 -7.47 7.41 -1.84
C LEU A 85 -8.46 7.30 -3.01
N THR A 86 -9.03 6.11 -3.23
CA THR A 86 -9.93 5.83 -4.37
C THR A 86 -11.40 5.97 -3.99
N TYR A 87 -11.80 5.53 -2.79
CA TYR A 87 -13.20 5.46 -2.38
C TYR A 87 -13.63 6.54 -1.38
N ASP A 88 -12.73 7.11 -0.58
CA ASP A 88 -13.05 8.22 0.32
C ASP A 88 -11.88 9.23 0.45
N PRO A 89 -11.41 9.82 -0.67
CA PRO A 89 -10.27 10.73 -0.65
C PRO A 89 -10.47 11.93 0.29
N MET A 90 -11.70 12.43 0.42
CA MET A 90 -12.01 13.52 1.36
C MET A 90 -11.89 13.05 2.81
N GLY A 91 -12.41 11.86 3.13
CA GLY A 91 -12.25 11.25 4.46
C GLY A 91 -10.79 11.04 4.82
N PHE A 92 -9.97 10.56 3.86
CA PHE A 92 -8.54 10.41 4.04
C PHE A 92 -7.84 11.75 4.31
N ALA A 93 -8.13 12.78 3.51
CA ALA A 93 -7.56 14.11 3.69
C ALA A 93 -7.92 14.69 5.07
N LYS A 94 -9.19 14.63 5.48
CA LYS A 94 -9.64 15.07 6.81
C LYS A 94 -8.93 14.32 7.93
N PHE A 95 -8.80 13.00 7.81
CA PHE A 95 -8.07 12.17 8.76
C PHE A 95 -6.61 12.62 8.90
N MET A 96 -5.91 12.80 7.78
CA MET A 96 -4.49 13.19 7.78
C MET A 96 -4.28 14.58 8.39
N ILE A 97 -5.16 15.53 8.10
CA ILE A 97 -5.11 16.87 8.69
C ILE A 97 -5.42 16.84 10.20
N ALA A 98 -6.39 16.03 10.63
CA ALA A 98 -6.67 15.84 12.05
C ALA A 98 -5.48 15.22 12.79
N LEU A 99 -4.86 14.18 12.20
CA LEU A 99 -3.67 13.53 12.75
C LEU A 99 -2.51 14.53 12.87
N TYR A 100 -2.31 15.37 11.86
CA TYR A 100 -1.30 16.42 11.85
C TYR A 100 -1.54 17.45 12.95
N LYS A 101 -2.76 18.00 13.05
CA LYS A 101 -3.08 19.08 14.01
C LYS A 101 -3.10 18.59 15.46
N ASN A 102 -3.59 17.37 15.69
CA ASN A 102 -3.91 16.89 17.03
C ASN A 102 -2.93 15.82 17.55
N GLY A 103 -2.06 15.29 16.70
CA GLY A 103 -1.18 14.17 17.04
C GLY A 103 -1.92 12.84 17.19
N GLN A 104 -3.23 12.82 16.93
CA GLN A 104 -4.13 11.68 16.98
C GLN A 104 -5.34 11.89 16.07
N ALA A 105 -5.90 10.81 15.53
CA ALA A 105 -7.11 10.84 14.70
C ALA A 105 -7.72 9.44 14.62
N SER A 106 -8.97 9.35 14.14
CA SER A 106 -9.67 8.08 13.99
C SER A 106 -9.95 7.77 12.52
N MET A 107 -9.81 6.49 12.15
CA MET A 107 -10.19 5.97 10.83
C MET A 107 -10.80 4.59 11.00
N GLY A 108 -11.99 4.38 10.44
CA GLY A 108 -12.76 3.17 10.65
C GLY A 108 -13.02 2.92 12.14
N LYS A 109 -12.63 1.74 12.64
CA LYS A 109 -12.79 1.28 14.02
C LYS A 109 -11.57 1.55 14.90
N GLU A 110 -10.62 2.35 14.41
CA GLU A 110 -9.32 2.57 15.05
C GLU A 110 -9.14 4.02 15.43
N GLN A 111 -8.52 4.21 16.60
CA GLN A 111 -8.04 5.49 17.08
C GLN A 111 -6.51 5.46 17.09
N PHE A 112 -5.91 6.30 16.27
CA PHE A 112 -4.47 6.41 16.14
C PHE A 112 -3.92 7.43 17.10
N ARG A 113 -2.94 7.03 17.90
CA ARG A 113 -2.13 7.92 18.75
C ARG A 113 -0.66 7.50 18.66
N PRO A 114 0.05 7.90 17.59
CA PRO A 114 1.44 7.50 17.39
C PRO A 114 2.32 7.89 18.57
N SER A 115 3.32 7.07 18.87
CA SER A 115 4.28 7.34 19.93
C SER A 115 5.14 8.57 19.63
N LYS A 116 5.70 9.19 20.67
CA LYS A 116 6.58 10.36 20.52
C LYS A 116 7.75 10.11 19.54
N PRO A 117 8.47 8.97 19.60
CA PRO A 117 9.55 8.68 18.65
C PRO A 117 9.08 8.67 17.19
N VAL A 118 7.91 8.09 16.91
CA VAL A 118 7.34 8.07 15.57
C VAL A 118 7.04 9.49 15.08
N ARG A 119 6.42 10.31 15.93
CA ARG A 119 6.10 11.67 15.54
C ARG A 119 7.32 12.56 15.31
N GLN A 120 8.41 12.26 16.00
CA GLN A 120 9.69 12.94 15.82
C GLN A 120 10.42 12.49 14.55
N GLU A 121 10.22 11.25 14.10
CA GLU A 121 10.92 10.76 12.89
C GLU A 121 10.21 11.12 11.59
N ALA A 122 8.87 11.21 11.57
CA ALA A 122 8.15 11.55 10.35
C ALA A 122 8.62 12.90 9.76
N GLY A 123 8.94 12.91 8.47
CA GLY A 123 9.55 14.05 7.77
C GLY A 123 11.09 13.99 7.71
N LEU A 124 11.73 13.12 8.50
CA LEU A 124 13.18 12.95 8.53
C LEU A 124 13.69 11.72 7.78
N LEU A 125 12.81 10.83 7.28
CA LEU A 125 13.29 9.68 6.52
C LEU A 125 13.92 10.20 5.21
N ARG A 126 15.18 9.83 4.99
CA ARG A 126 15.98 10.18 3.80
C ARG A 126 16.58 8.92 3.19
N TYR A 127 17.03 9.02 1.93
CA TYR A 127 17.61 7.94 1.13
C TYR A 127 16.64 6.78 0.85
N LYS A 128 15.36 7.10 0.88
CA LYS A 128 14.26 6.21 0.55
C LYS A 128 13.69 6.54 -0.83
N GLY A 129 14.25 7.45 -1.61
CA GLY A 129 13.73 7.77 -2.96
C GLY A 129 12.55 8.75 -2.87
N SER A 130 11.45 8.55 -3.60
CA SER A 130 10.32 9.49 -3.59
C SER A 130 9.64 9.65 -2.21
N LEU A 131 9.93 8.74 -1.25
CA LEU A 131 9.47 8.89 0.14
C LEU A 131 10.18 10.05 0.85
N ASP A 132 11.38 10.43 0.40
CA ASP A 132 12.20 11.47 1.04
C ASP A 132 11.53 12.84 1.04
N ILE A 133 10.65 13.08 0.08
CA ILE A 133 9.85 14.31 -0.08
C ILE A 133 8.36 14.09 0.22
N ASN A 134 8.00 12.91 0.73
CA ASN A 134 6.61 12.52 0.99
C ASN A 134 6.32 12.53 2.50
N ALA A 135 6.25 13.71 3.10
CA ALA A 135 6.04 13.88 4.54
C ALA A 135 4.68 13.32 5.00
N ALA A 136 3.63 13.45 4.18
CA ALA A 136 2.32 12.86 4.46
C ALA A 136 2.37 11.32 4.48
N GLY A 137 3.05 10.72 3.50
CA GLY A 137 3.27 9.28 3.42
C GLY A 137 4.07 8.75 4.61
N GLN A 138 5.18 9.42 4.97
CA GLN A 138 5.96 9.06 6.16
C GLN A 138 5.10 9.08 7.43
N MET A 139 4.31 10.14 7.64
CA MET A 139 3.39 10.26 8.77
C MET A 139 2.40 9.10 8.82
N TRP A 140 1.81 8.74 7.68
CA TRP A 140 0.84 7.66 7.59
C TRP A 140 1.46 6.28 7.83
N PHE A 141 2.56 5.96 7.16
CA PHE A 141 3.23 4.67 7.28
C PHE A 141 3.74 4.40 8.69
N LEU A 142 4.40 5.39 9.29
CA LEU A 142 4.89 5.25 10.66
C LEU A 142 3.73 5.12 11.64
N THR A 143 2.62 5.84 11.43
CA THR A 143 1.40 5.71 12.24
C THR A 143 0.81 4.31 12.19
N LEU A 144 0.66 3.73 10.99
CA LEU A 144 0.16 2.38 10.81
C LEU A 144 1.10 1.33 11.42
N ALA A 145 2.41 1.46 11.18
CA ALA A 145 3.41 0.56 11.71
C ALA A 145 3.47 0.61 13.24
N ASP A 146 3.29 1.78 13.85
CA ASP A 146 3.29 1.93 15.30
C ASP A 146 2.04 1.34 15.95
N HIS A 147 0.87 1.55 15.33
CA HIS A 147 -0.41 1.10 15.86
C HIS A 147 -0.61 -0.42 15.74
N PHE A 148 -0.38 -0.97 14.54
CA PHE A 148 -0.68 -2.37 14.27
C PHE A 148 0.53 -3.28 14.49
N LYS A 149 0.39 -4.25 15.40
CA LYS A 149 1.42 -5.28 15.65
C LYS A 149 0.94 -6.69 15.31
N GLY A 150 1.81 -7.49 14.73
CA GLY A 150 1.65 -8.91 14.48
C GLY A 150 2.84 -9.69 15.05
N TYR A 151 2.91 -10.99 14.79
CA TYR A 151 3.95 -11.85 15.38
C TYR A 151 5.36 -11.45 14.92
N LEU A 152 5.52 -10.93 13.70
CA LEU A 152 6.81 -10.42 13.22
C LEU A 152 7.32 -9.26 14.09
N ASN A 153 6.42 -8.47 14.67
CA ASN A 153 6.79 -7.30 15.47
C ASN A 153 7.09 -7.65 16.95
N PHE A 154 6.96 -8.93 17.35
CA PHE A 154 6.97 -9.34 18.77
C PHE A 154 8.25 -8.94 19.51
N PHE A 155 9.41 -9.14 18.90
CA PHE A 155 10.71 -8.76 19.49
C PHE A 155 11.10 -7.30 19.23
N ASN A 156 10.35 -6.58 18.39
CA ASN A 156 10.62 -5.18 18.06
C ASN A 156 9.32 -4.37 18.03
N ARG A 157 8.74 -4.15 19.22
CA ARG A 157 7.42 -3.51 19.38
C ARG A 157 7.46 -1.99 19.34
N ARG A 158 8.59 -1.38 19.68
CA ARG A 158 8.75 0.08 19.81
C ARG A 158 9.59 0.61 18.67
N PHE A 159 9.23 1.81 18.20
CA PHE A 159 10.01 2.46 17.16
C PHE A 159 11.42 2.80 17.67
N ARG A 160 12.40 2.56 16.81
CA ARG A 160 13.78 3.06 16.92
C ARG A 160 14.16 3.57 15.53
N LYS A 161 15.03 4.57 15.45
CA LYS A 161 15.52 5.11 14.17
C LYS A 161 16.02 3.99 13.26
N GLY A 162 15.62 4.00 11.99
CA GLY A 162 15.88 2.91 11.03
C GLY A 162 14.88 1.75 11.11
N GLY A 163 13.89 1.82 12.01
CA GLY A 163 12.89 0.78 12.26
C GLY A 163 12.03 0.45 11.04
N GLU A 164 11.91 1.37 10.09
CA GLU A 164 11.20 1.20 8.82
C GLU A 164 11.76 0.07 7.94
N ASN A 165 13.03 -0.32 8.14
CA ASN A 165 13.66 -1.43 7.39
C ASN A 165 13.72 -2.73 8.21
N THR A 166 13.14 -2.75 9.40
CA THR A 166 13.21 -3.87 10.34
C THR A 166 11.87 -4.58 10.49
N PHE A 167 11.87 -5.64 11.29
CA PHE A 167 10.65 -6.31 11.72
C PHE A 167 9.65 -5.41 12.45
N TRP A 168 10.03 -4.22 12.95
CA TRP A 168 9.06 -3.28 13.51
C TRP A 168 8.03 -2.80 12.47
N ALA A 169 8.47 -2.55 11.24
CA ALA A 169 7.60 -2.11 10.15
C ALA A 169 6.98 -3.26 9.36
N SER A 170 7.52 -4.49 9.45
CA SER A 170 7.00 -5.64 8.70
C SER A 170 5.54 -5.95 9.00
N THR A 171 4.87 -6.48 7.98
CA THR A 171 3.47 -6.88 8.01
C THR A 171 3.33 -8.33 7.56
N ASN A 172 2.80 -9.16 8.45
CA ASN A 172 2.40 -10.52 8.13
C ASN A 172 0.93 -10.54 7.65
N TYR A 173 0.51 -11.62 7.00
CA TYR A 173 -0.81 -11.78 6.36
C TYR A 173 -1.97 -11.55 7.31
N ALA A 174 -1.92 -12.11 8.52
CA ALA A 174 -2.95 -11.85 9.53
C ALA A 174 -3.02 -10.37 9.93
N LYS A 175 -1.88 -9.68 10.07
CA LYS A 175 -1.83 -8.24 10.37
C LYS A 175 -2.43 -7.42 9.24
N PHE A 176 -2.07 -7.69 7.99
CA PHE A 176 -2.63 -7.03 6.81
C PHE A 176 -4.16 -7.12 6.76
N ASN A 177 -4.69 -8.35 6.87
CA ASN A 177 -6.12 -8.59 6.82
C ASN A 177 -6.86 -7.96 8.02
N ARG A 178 -6.21 -7.87 9.19
CA ARG A 178 -6.78 -7.15 10.34
C ARG A 178 -6.84 -5.65 10.08
N MET A 179 -5.81 -5.05 9.49
CA MET A 179 -5.83 -3.62 9.11
C MET A 179 -7.01 -3.34 8.18
N LEU A 180 -7.19 -4.14 7.11
CA LEU A 180 -8.30 -3.96 6.18
C LEU A 180 -9.67 -3.97 6.87
N ARG A 181 -9.95 -4.97 7.73
CA ARG A 181 -11.24 -5.09 8.46
C ARG A 181 -11.51 -3.96 9.44
N ARG A 182 -10.45 -3.33 9.95
CA ARG A 182 -10.55 -2.33 11.02
C ARG A 182 -10.56 -0.91 10.47
N LEU A 183 -9.88 -0.66 9.36
CA LEU A 183 -9.76 0.68 8.78
C LEU A 183 -10.85 1.01 7.77
N PHE A 184 -11.31 0.03 6.99
CA PHE A 184 -12.18 0.30 5.86
C PHE A 184 -13.52 -0.43 5.99
N PRO A 185 -14.64 0.22 5.64
CA PRO A 185 -15.88 -0.49 5.40
C PRO A 185 -15.67 -1.47 4.24
N GLY A 186 -16.37 -2.59 4.22
CA GLY A 186 -16.21 -3.59 3.18
C GLY A 186 -16.27 -5.03 3.71
N THR A 187 -16.21 -5.97 2.78
CA THR A 187 -16.01 -7.38 3.08
C THR A 187 -14.64 -7.81 2.58
N ILE A 188 -14.00 -8.72 3.31
CA ILE A 188 -12.73 -9.30 2.87
C ILE A 188 -12.85 -10.80 2.71
N LYS A 189 -12.32 -11.32 1.61
CA LYS A 189 -12.17 -12.75 1.35
C LYS A 189 -10.69 -13.06 1.23
N THR A 190 -10.23 -14.04 1.98
CA THR A 190 -8.80 -14.35 2.11
C THR A 190 -8.55 -15.82 1.80
N ARG A 191 -7.49 -16.12 1.05
CA ARG A 191 -7.00 -17.47 0.78
C ARG A 191 -5.49 -17.50 1.01
N GLY A 192 -5.01 -18.46 1.81
CA GLY A 192 -3.59 -18.60 2.14
C GLY A 192 -3.28 -18.14 3.57
N SER A 193 -2.00 -18.12 3.91
CA SER A 193 -1.53 -17.78 5.24
C SER A 193 -0.06 -17.36 5.25
N ASP A 194 0.42 -16.96 6.42
CA ASP A 194 1.81 -16.61 6.64
C ASP A 194 2.81 -17.76 6.40
N LEU A 195 2.37 -19.01 6.60
CA LEU A 195 3.22 -20.20 6.57
C LEU A 195 2.87 -21.17 5.44
N PHE A 196 1.61 -21.19 5.02
CA PHE A 196 1.09 -22.11 4.02
C PHE A 196 0.52 -21.34 2.83
N LYS A 197 1.00 -21.72 1.64
CA LYS A 197 0.46 -21.22 0.37
C LYS A 197 -1.00 -21.66 0.20
N PRO A 198 -1.82 -20.86 -0.50
CA PRO A 198 -3.17 -21.26 -0.83
C PRO A 198 -3.15 -22.40 -1.86
N SER A 199 -3.90 -23.47 -1.60
CA SER A 199 -4.16 -24.47 -2.65
C SER A 199 -5.25 -23.92 -3.59
N ILE A 200 -4.82 -23.36 -4.73
CA ILE A 200 -5.70 -22.82 -5.77
C ILE A 200 -5.35 -23.53 -7.07
N ARG A 201 -6.29 -24.33 -7.59
CA ARG A 201 -6.17 -24.85 -8.95
C ARG A 201 -6.41 -23.71 -9.92
N HIS A 202 -5.61 -23.61 -10.99
CA HIS A 202 -5.77 -22.58 -12.02
C HIS A 202 -5.70 -21.16 -11.42
N LEU A 203 -4.55 -20.85 -10.82
CA LEU A 203 -4.31 -19.60 -10.09
C LEU A 203 -4.57 -18.34 -10.94
N PRO A 204 -4.14 -18.25 -12.22
CA PRO A 204 -4.43 -17.10 -13.06
C PRO A 204 -5.93 -16.84 -13.21
N GLU A 205 -6.69 -17.87 -13.56
CA GLU A 205 -8.15 -17.81 -13.76
C GLU A 205 -8.87 -17.47 -12.45
N TYR A 206 -8.39 -18.01 -11.33
CA TYR A 206 -8.90 -17.65 -10.02
C TYR A 206 -8.70 -16.15 -9.71
N LEU A 207 -7.49 -15.61 -9.98
CA LEU A 207 -7.14 -14.22 -9.73
C LEU A 207 -7.90 -13.26 -10.64
N GLU A 208 -8.00 -13.59 -11.92
CA GLU A 208 -8.82 -12.84 -12.89
C GLU A 208 -10.27 -12.75 -12.41
N LYS A 209 -10.86 -13.87 -11.96
CA LYS A 209 -12.20 -13.89 -11.35
C LYS A 209 -12.31 -13.08 -10.06
N GLN A 210 -11.23 -12.93 -9.29
CA GLN A 210 -11.25 -12.07 -8.09
C GLN A 210 -11.16 -10.59 -8.45
N LEU A 211 -10.42 -10.22 -9.50
CA LEU A 211 -10.35 -8.82 -9.97
C LEU A 211 -11.72 -8.29 -10.39
N GLN A 212 -12.58 -9.15 -10.93
CA GLN A 212 -13.97 -8.79 -11.26
C GLN A 212 -14.86 -8.54 -10.04
N LYS A 213 -14.38 -8.83 -8.83
CA LYS A 213 -15.17 -8.77 -7.59
C LYS A 213 -14.75 -7.63 -6.66
N GLY A 214 -13.57 -7.04 -6.89
CA GLY A 214 -13.00 -6.01 -6.03
C GLY A 214 -11.48 -5.98 -6.10
N LEU A 215 -10.86 -5.26 -5.17
CA LEU A 215 -9.42 -5.07 -5.13
C LEU A 215 -8.71 -6.33 -4.65
N VAL A 216 -7.71 -6.77 -5.41
CA VAL A 216 -6.94 -7.98 -5.12
C VAL A 216 -5.55 -7.61 -4.62
N PHE A 217 -5.29 -7.87 -3.36
CA PHE A 217 -3.98 -7.75 -2.73
C PHE A 217 -3.30 -9.11 -2.66
N LEU A 218 -2.04 -9.16 -3.09
CA LEU A 218 -1.25 -10.39 -3.08
C LEU A 218 -0.15 -10.30 -2.05
N TYR A 219 -0.05 -11.33 -1.22
CA TYR A 219 1.06 -11.53 -0.30
C TYR A 219 2.11 -12.43 -0.94
N LEU A 220 3.29 -11.86 -1.19
CA LEU A 220 4.30 -12.42 -2.07
C LEU A 220 5.64 -12.60 -1.38
N ASN A 221 6.42 -13.52 -1.93
CA ASN A 221 7.85 -13.65 -1.65
C ASN A 221 8.68 -12.86 -2.68
N ASN A 222 9.03 -11.62 -2.34
CA ASN A 222 9.75 -10.70 -3.23
C ASN A 222 11.18 -11.14 -3.58
N LYS A 223 11.84 -11.97 -2.75
CA LYS A 223 13.19 -12.49 -3.03
C LYS A 223 13.23 -13.38 -4.28
N LYS A 224 12.10 -13.97 -4.65
CA LYS A 224 11.95 -14.75 -5.89
C LYS A 224 11.67 -13.85 -7.09
N LEU A 225 10.85 -12.80 -6.91
CA LEU A 225 10.49 -11.82 -7.96
C LEU A 225 11.68 -10.97 -8.41
N TYR A 226 12.54 -10.56 -7.47
CA TYR A 226 13.74 -9.78 -7.76
C TYR A 226 14.95 -10.65 -7.42
N LYS A 227 15.54 -11.33 -8.40
CA LYS A 227 16.83 -12.03 -8.24
C LYS A 227 17.91 -11.02 -7.83
N LYS A 228 18.04 -10.72 -6.54
CA LYS A 228 19.20 -10.01 -6.01
C LYS A 228 20.30 -11.04 -5.82
N THR A 229 21.26 -11.04 -6.73
CA THR A 229 22.56 -11.69 -6.56
C THR A 229 23.16 -11.20 -5.23
N HIS A 230 23.66 -12.15 -4.43
CA HIS A 230 24.32 -11.96 -3.12
C HIS A 230 23.40 -11.75 -1.90
N ARG A 231 22.89 -12.86 -1.34
CA ARG A 231 23.02 -13.21 0.11
C ARG A 231 22.36 -14.57 0.40
N ARG A 232 23.16 -15.54 0.88
CA ARG A 232 22.75 -16.84 1.42
C ARG A 232 22.14 -16.68 2.84
N SER A 233 20.91 -16.19 2.98
CA SER A 233 20.17 -16.38 4.24
C SER A 233 18.85 -17.12 4.01
N MET A 234 18.77 -18.32 4.60
CA MET A 234 17.79 -19.39 4.37
C MET A 234 16.42 -19.18 5.02
N ILE A 235 15.97 -17.93 5.19
CA ILE A 235 14.59 -17.70 5.64
C ILE A 235 13.83 -16.93 4.55
N SER A 236 13.09 -17.73 3.77
CA SER A 236 12.21 -17.37 2.67
C SER A 236 10.83 -16.93 3.20
N THR A 237 10.80 -16.03 4.19
CA THR A 237 9.52 -15.54 4.71
C THR A 237 8.91 -14.58 3.69
N PRO A 238 7.69 -14.82 3.19
CA PRO A 238 6.96 -13.81 2.45
C PRO A 238 6.79 -12.59 3.37
N THR A 239 7.02 -11.39 2.84
CA THR A 239 6.84 -10.14 3.61
C THR A 239 6.31 -9.01 2.75
N HIS A 240 6.01 -9.28 1.47
CA HIS A 240 5.75 -8.26 0.47
C HIS A 240 4.29 -8.25 0.05
N TYR A 241 3.78 -7.07 -0.26
CA TYR A 241 2.42 -6.89 -0.74
C TYR A 241 2.42 -6.08 -2.02
N VAL A 242 1.54 -6.48 -2.93
CA VAL A 242 1.26 -5.72 -4.15
C VAL A 242 -0.25 -5.67 -4.37
N LEU A 243 -0.69 -4.63 -5.08
CA LEU A 243 -2.05 -4.55 -5.60
C LEU A 243 -2.06 -5.10 -7.03
N LEU A 244 -2.76 -6.20 -7.26
CA LEU A 244 -2.93 -6.75 -8.60
C LEU A 244 -3.86 -5.86 -9.42
N THR A 245 -3.47 -5.53 -10.65
CA THR A 245 -4.24 -4.65 -11.54
C THR A 245 -4.78 -5.39 -12.76
N SER A 246 -4.03 -6.34 -13.31
CA SER A 246 -4.52 -7.27 -14.34
C SER A 246 -3.68 -8.54 -14.35
N ILE A 247 -4.26 -9.60 -14.87
CA ILE A 247 -3.60 -10.89 -15.07
C ILE A 247 -4.24 -11.61 -16.25
N HIS A 248 -3.43 -12.10 -17.18
CA HIS A 248 -3.92 -12.79 -18.38
C HIS A 248 -2.97 -13.92 -18.76
N THR A 249 -3.54 -15.02 -19.27
CA THR A 249 -2.76 -16.09 -19.89
C THR A 249 -2.46 -15.72 -21.34
N LEU A 250 -1.20 -15.76 -21.73
CA LEU A 250 -0.71 -15.51 -23.07
C LEU A 250 -0.82 -16.75 -23.96
N GLN A 251 -0.70 -16.57 -25.28
CA GLN A 251 -0.82 -17.65 -26.26
C GLN A 251 0.25 -18.75 -26.07
N ASP A 252 1.42 -18.39 -25.54
CA ASP A 252 2.53 -19.30 -25.25
C ASP A 252 2.40 -20.03 -23.89
N GLY A 253 1.29 -19.83 -23.17
CA GLY A 253 1.03 -20.40 -21.85
C GLY A 253 1.72 -19.68 -20.69
N ASN A 254 2.48 -18.61 -20.94
CA ASN A 254 2.96 -17.73 -19.88
C ASN A 254 1.83 -16.83 -19.37
N ILE A 255 2.06 -16.23 -18.21
CA ILE A 255 1.10 -15.33 -17.58
C ILE A 255 1.66 -13.92 -17.62
N GLU A 256 0.91 -13.01 -18.22
CA GLU A 256 1.10 -11.59 -18.02
C GLU A 256 0.50 -11.19 -16.67
N PHE A 257 1.34 -10.65 -15.79
CA PHE A 257 1.04 -10.32 -14.41
C PHE A 257 1.35 -8.85 -14.18
N VAL A 258 0.31 -8.04 -14.01
CA VAL A 258 0.46 -6.57 -13.89
C VAL A 258 -0.01 -6.10 -12.53
N TYR A 259 0.89 -5.49 -11.78
CA TYR A 259 0.66 -5.12 -10.39
C TYR A 259 1.28 -3.76 -10.05
N TRP A 260 0.77 -3.13 -9.00
CA TRP A 260 1.33 -1.93 -8.44
C TRP A 260 2.21 -2.25 -7.23
N ASP A 261 3.43 -1.74 -7.25
CA ASP A 261 4.46 -1.93 -6.23
C ASP A 261 5.40 -0.72 -6.22
N TYR A 262 5.80 -0.24 -5.04
CA TYR A 262 6.66 0.93 -4.88
C TYR A 262 6.25 2.13 -5.76
N GLY A 263 4.98 2.53 -5.74
CA GLY A 263 4.52 3.69 -6.51
C GLY A 263 4.61 3.54 -8.04
N MET A 264 4.82 2.34 -8.55
CA MET A 264 4.93 2.06 -9.98
C MET A 264 4.10 0.85 -10.38
N LYS A 265 3.52 0.92 -11.58
CA LYS A 265 2.88 -0.24 -12.22
C LYS A 265 3.95 -1.07 -12.91
N THR A 266 4.04 -2.34 -12.55
CA THR A 266 5.00 -3.30 -13.08
C THR A 266 4.26 -4.37 -13.88
N LEU A 267 4.75 -4.66 -15.08
CA LEU A 267 4.33 -5.80 -15.90
C LEU A 267 5.42 -6.86 -15.86
N GLN A 268 5.04 -8.10 -15.61
CA GLN A 268 5.93 -9.26 -15.73
C GLN A 268 5.25 -10.37 -16.54
N GLN A 269 6.04 -11.11 -17.30
CA GLN A 269 5.60 -12.36 -17.93
C GLN A 269 6.29 -13.52 -17.22
N LEU A 270 5.50 -14.44 -16.68
CA LEU A 270 5.97 -15.48 -15.77
C LEU A 270 5.35 -16.84 -16.13
N PRO A 271 6.09 -17.95 -16.01
CA PRO A 271 5.49 -19.28 -16.10
C PRO A 271 4.47 -19.53 -14.96
N PRO A 272 3.39 -20.30 -15.19
CA PRO A 272 2.39 -20.62 -14.17
C PRO A 272 2.94 -21.21 -12.88
N GLY A 273 3.88 -22.16 -13.01
CA GLY A 273 4.55 -22.74 -11.85
C GLY A 273 5.38 -21.74 -11.05
N PHE A 274 5.89 -20.68 -11.68
CA PHE A 274 6.60 -19.63 -10.95
C PHE A 274 5.64 -18.73 -10.17
N LEU A 275 4.51 -18.33 -10.78
CA LEU A 275 3.49 -17.51 -10.13
C LEU A 275 2.91 -18.21 -8.89
N ASP A 276 2.56 -19.49 -9.01
CA ASP A 276 2.11 -20.31 -7.87
C ASP A 276 3.18 -20.39 -6.77
N ASN A 277 4.44 -20.38 -7.17
CA ASN A 277 5.56 -20.49 -6.25
C ASN A 277 5.87 -19.25 -5.41
N ILE A 278 5.33 -18.09 -5.79
CA ILE A 278 5.60 -16.80 -5.15
C ILE A 278 4.40 -16.25 -4.37
N ILE A 279 3.18 -16.70 -4.63
CA ILE A 279 1.96 -16.27 -3.94
C ILE A 279 1.73 -17.10 -2.67
N TYR A 280 1.66 -16.41 -1.52
CA TYR A 280 1.38 -17.00 -0.21
C TYR A 280 0.01 -16.60 0.34
N GLY A 281 -0.58 -15.53 -0.19
CA GLY A 281 -1.92 -15.10 0.19
C GLY A 281 -2.58 -14.26 -0.88
N VAL A 282 -3.88 -14.45 -1.04
CA VAL A 282 -4.75 -13.63 -1.88
C VAL A 282 -5.83 -13.03 -0.99
N THR A 283 -5.85 -11.70 -0.88
CA THR A 283 -6.90 -10.97 -0.17
C THR A 283 -7.70 -10.16 -1.17
N VAL A 284 -9.00 -10.40 -1.21
CA VAL A 284 -9.94 -9.61 -2.00
C VAL A 284 -10.71 -8.71 -1.03
N TRP A 285 -10.62 -7.40 -1.25
CA TRP A 285 -11.48 -6.43 -0.58
C TRP A 285 -12.60 -6.03 -1.53
N GLN A 286 -13.84 -6.11 -1.05
CA GLN A 286 -15.02 -5.69 -1.79
C GLN A 286 -15.66 -4.55 -1.00
N ASN A 287 -15.92 -3.43 -1.67
CA ASN A 287 -16.69 -2.36 -1.04
C ASN A 287 -18.07 -2.90 -0.62
N LYS A 288 -18.60 -2.42 0.50
CA LYS A 288 -20.00 -2.66 0.82
C LYS A 288 -20.78 -1.58 0.09
N THR A 289 -21.49 -1.96 -0.97
CA THR A 289 -22.67 -1.22 -1.40
C THR A 289 -23.70 -1.32 -0.27
N GLU A 290 -24.18 -0.18 0.21
CA GLU A 290 -25.31 -0.12 1.14
C GLU A 290 -26.60 -0.57 0.44
#